data_AF-A0A9P0AEV4-F1
#
_entry.id   AF-A0A9P0AEV4-F1
#
_cell.length_a   1.000
_cell.length_b   1.000
_cell.length_c   1.000
_cell.angle_alpha   90.00
_cell.angle_beta   90.00
_cell.angle_gamma   90.00
#
_symmetry.space_group_name_H-M   'P 1'
#
loop_
_entity.id
_entity.type
_entity.pdbx_description
1 polymer ?
#
loop_
_entity_poly.entity_id
_entity_poly.type
_entity_poly.pdbx_seq_one_letter_code
_entity_poly.pdbx_strand_id
1 'polypeptide(L)'
;MFVTCTKAESDAFLSQTDGCLIPGYTGHCPTLKFRFGKRYGANTKEILQELTDIGVLKRHRATQYRFQDPVKAVLPHSELRPILRNQGQTRDLKIDATNRCRPYILGYTDHHISPEFPPIAGYTGHIPKLKVTDASLSQRYHTAAKKGLTLLKQERESLRDYDSKRLENALSTHRLTPVKAA
;
A
#
# COMPACT_ATOMS: atom_id res chain seq x y z
N MET A 1 14.56 3.21 -33.30
CA MET A 1 15.96 2.86 -33.03
C MET A 1 16.22 3.08 -31.56
N PHE A 2 16.90 2.14 -30.88
CA PHE A 2 17.31 2.31 -29.48
C PHE A 2 18.76 2.76 -29.44
N VAL A 3 19.04 3.83 -28.71
CA VAL A 3 20.40 4.33 -28.49
C VAL A 3 21.02 3.53 -27.36
N THR A 4 22.19 2.94 -27.60
CA THR A 4 22.92 2.20 -26.56
C THR A 4 23.61 3.19 -25.64
N CYS A 5 23.20 3.23 -24.37
CA CYS A 5 23.86 4.06 -23.35
C CYS A 5 25.22 3.45 -22.98
N THR A 6 26.24 4.28 -22.80
CA THR A 6 27.52 3.82 -22.26
C THR A 6 27.37 3.45 -20.78
N LYS A 7 28.27 2.58 -20.28
CA LYS A 7 28.21 2.13 -18.89
C LYS A 7 28.32 3.28 -17.88
N ALA A 8 29.17 4.26 -18.16
CA ALA A 8 29.34 5.44 -17.33
C ALA A 8 28.08 6.32 -17.26
N GLU A 9 27.37 6.50 -18.38
CA GLU A 9 26.10 7.24 -18.40
C GLU A 9 25.00 6.51 -17.65
N SER A 10 24.93 5.18 -17.79
CA SER A 10 24.01 4.34 -17.02
C SER A 10 24.27 4.45 -15.52
N ASP A 11 25.53 4.35 -15.10
CA ASP A 11 25.91 4.43 -13.69
C ASP A 11 25.60 5.84 -13.13
N ALA A 12 25.88 6.90 -13.89
CA ALA A 12 25.54 8.27 -13.51
C ALA A 12 24.03 8.53 -13.41
N PHE A 13 23.23 7.88 -14.26
CA PHE A 13 21.77 7.95 -14.17
C PHE A 13 21.25 7.23 -12.92
N LEU A 14 21.78 6.04 -12.63
CA LEU A 14 21.37 5.24 -11.47
C LEU A 14 21.79 5.91 -10.15
N SER A 15 22.95 6.56 -10.09
CA SER A 15 23.41 7.28 -8.90
C SER A 15 22.50 8.46 -8.52
N GLN A 16 21.67 8.98 -9.44
CA GLN A 16 20.69 10.03 -9.11
C GLN A 16 19.60 9.54 -8.15
N THR A 17 19.45 8.23 -7.98
CA THR A 17 18.49 7.60 -7.06
C THR A 17 19.10 7.21 -5.71
N ASP A 18 20.40 7.47 -5.52
CA ASP A 18 21.06 7.16 -4.27
C ASP A 18 20.50 8.00 -3.12
N GLY A 19 20.07 7.28 -2.08
CA GLY A 19 19.45 7.84 -0.89
C GLY A 19 17.99 8.28 -1.07
N CYS A 20 17.33 7.89 -2.17
CA CYS A 20 15.90 8.13 -2.36
C CYS A 20 15.12 6.82 -2.50
N LEU A 21 13.78 6.92 -2.43
CA LEU A 21 12.93 5.78 -2.74
C LEU A 21 12.82 5.60 -4.25
N ILE A 22 12.72 4.34 -4.69
CA ILE A 22 12.57 4.01 -6.11
C ILE A 22 11.22 4.48 -6.65
N PRO A 23 11.15 4.97 -7.90
CA PRO A 23 9.88 5.16 -8.58
C PRO A 23 9.08 3.84 -8.57
N GLY A 24 7.82 3.88 -8.14
CA GLY A 24 6.99 2.68 -7.95
C GLY A 24 7.10 2.01 -6.58
N TYR A 25 7.82 2.61 -5.62
CA TYR A 25 7.77 2.18 -4.22
C TYR A 25 6.33 2.30 -3.67
N THR A 26 5.75 1.16 -3.27
CA THR A 26 4.37 1.06 -2.78
C THR A 26 4.25 1.16 -1.25
N GLY A 27 5.38 1.22 -0.54
CA GLY A 27 5.41 1.38 0.91
C GLY A 27 5.10 2.82 1.36
N HIS A 28 4.96 3.01 2.66
CA HIS A 28 4.72 4.33 3.23
C HIS A 28 5.99 5.19 3.23
N CYS A 29 5.91 6.39 2.65
CA CYS A 29 6.90 7.44 2.85
C CYS A 29 6.31 8.50 3.79
N PRO A 30 6.91 8.75 4.97
CA PRO A 30 6.45 9.79 5.88
C PRO A 30 6.46 11.15 5.21
N THR A 31 5.57 12.07 5.63
CA THR A 31 5.48 13.47 5.17
C THR A 31 5.34 13.73 3.66
N LEU A 32 5.40 12.69 2.80
CA LEU A 32 5.33 12.79 1.35
C LEU A 32 4.04 13.46 0.86
N LYS A 33 2.91 13.22 1.54
CA LYS A 33 1.61 13.82 1.21
C LYS A 33 1.59 15.35 1.30
N PHE A 34 2.56 15.95 1.98
CA PHE A 34 2.68 17.40 2.16
C PHE A 34 3.72 18.04 1.22
N ARG A 35 4.40 17.24 0.37
CA ARG A 35 5.43 17.71 -0.55
C ARG A 35 4.91 17.63 -1.99
N PHE A 36 5.04 18.73 -2.72
CA PHE A 36 4.57 18.86 -4.11
C PHE A 36 5.58 19.65 -4.95
N GLY A 37 5.44 19.59 -6.28
CA GLY A 37 6.26 20.38 -7.21
C GLY A 37 7.65 19.81 -7.55
N LYS A 38 8.06 18.70 -6.95
CA LYS A 38 9.32 17.99 -7.29
C LYS A 38 9.04 16.54 -7.69
N ARG A 39 9.99 15.93 -8.39
CA ARG A 39 9.97 14.49 -8.71
C ARG A 39 9.96 13.63 -7.44
N TYR A 40 9.35 12.44 -7.51
CA TYR A 40 9.23 11.52 -6.37
C TYR A 40 10.57 11.24 -5.68
N GLY A 41 11.62 10.94 -6.45
CA GLY A 41 12.96 10.71 -5.89
C GLY A 41 13.54 11.91 -5.15
N ALA A 42 13.29 13.14 -5.63
CA ALA A 42 13.78 14.34 -4.95
C ALA A 42 13.05 14.58 -3.62
N ASN A 43 11.72 14.47 -3.61
CA ASN A 43 10.94 14.60 -2.38
C ASN A 43 11.33 13.56 -1.34
N THR A 44 11.41 12.30 -1.75
CA THR A 44 11.74 11.20 -0.82
C THR A 44 13.16 11.30 -0.28
N LYS A 45 14.11 11.79 -1.09
CA LYS A 45 15.47 12.07 -0.62
C LYS A 45 15.51 13.14 0.48
N GLU A 46 14.84 14.27 0.26
CA GLU A 46 14.75 15.36 1.25
C GLU A 46 14.09 14.87 2.53
N ILE A 47 12.98 14.14 2.43
CA ILE A 47 12.29 13.55 3.58
C ILE A 47 13.21 12.60 4.36
N LEU A 48 13.92 11.71 3.66
CA LEU A 48 14.83 10.76 4.31
C LEU A 48 16.00 11.46 5.00
N GLN A 49 16.51 12.55 4.41
CA GLN A 49 17.53 13.40 5.03
C GLN A 49 16.99 14.08 6.30
N GLU A 50 15.84 14.76 6.22
CA GLU A 50 15.21 15.43 7.37
C GLU A 50 14.95 14.46 8.53
N LEU A 51 14.40 13.27 8.24
CA LEU A 51 14.14 12.25 9.25
C LEU A 51 15.41 11.68 9.87
N THR A 52 16.51 11.63 9.10
CA THR A 52 17.82 11.23 9.61
C THR A 52 18.38 12.30 10.55
N ASP A 53 18.25 13.58 10.18
CA ASP A 53 18.75 14.71 10.97
C ASP A 53 17.99 14.86 12.30
N ILE A 54 16.67 14.60 12.29
CA ILE A 54 15.84 14.54 13.50
C ILE A 54 16.15 13.29 14.35
N GLY A 55 16.85 12.30 13.78
CA GLY A 55 17.20 11.05 14.46
C GLY A 55 16.06 10.03 14.53
N VAL A 56 14.95 10.27 13.84
CA VAL A 56 13.82 9.33 13.70
C VAL A 56 14.26 8.12 12.89
N LEU A 57 14.90 8.37 11.75
CA LEU A 57 15.60 7.35 11.00
C LEU A 57 17.02 7.25 11.57
N LYS A 58 17.18 6.42 12.60
CA LYS A 58 18.51 5.88 12.86
C LYS A 58 18.91 5.16 11.58
N ARG A 59 19.91 5.68 10.87
CA ARG A 59 20.71 4.86 9.95
C ARG A 59 21.27 3.75 10.82
N HIS A 60 20.51 2.67 11.02
CA HIS A 60 21.09 1.39 11.34
C HIS A 60 22.15 1.23 10.26
N ARG A 61 23.42 1.38 10.63
CA ARG A 61 24.52 1.17 9.69
C ARG A 61 24.16 -0.15 9.02
N ALA A 62 24.06 -0.18 7.70
CA ALA A 62 23.82 -1.43 6.97
C ALA A 62 24.83 -2.52 7.41
N THR A 63 25.98 -2.11 7.97
CA THR A 63 26.97 -2.94 8.64
C THR A 63 26.50 -3.71 9.89
N GLN A 64 25.32 -3.41 10.47
CA GLN A 64 24.82 -4.03 11.70
C GLN A 64 23.63 -4.97 11.48
N TYR A 65 22.95 -4.88 10.33
CA TYR A 65 21.93 -5.86 9.99
C TYR A 65 22.62 -7.22 9.79
N ARG A 66 22.38 -8.16 10.71
CA ARG A 66 22.98 -9.49 10.69
C ARG A 66 24.51 -9.51 10.86
N PHE A 67 25.07 -8.56 11.62
CA PHE A 67 26.52 -8.52 11.94
C PHE A 67 27.02 -9.84 12.55
N GLN A 68 26.18 -10.48 13.35
CA GLN A 68 26.32 -11.88 13.75
C GLN A 68 25.14 -12.65 13.18
N ASP A 69 25.32 -13.25 12.02
CA ASP A 69 24.37 -14.21 11.47
C ASP A 69 24.64 -15.58 12.12
N PRO A 70 23.78 -16.09 13.02
CA PRO A 70 24.00 -17.40 13.65
C PRO A 70 24.05 -18.54 12.63
N VAL A 71 23.45 -18.33 11.44
CA VAL A 71 23.48 -19.29 10.33
C VAL A 71 24.89 -19.38 9.72
N LYS A 72 25.70 -18.31 9.78
CA LYS A 72 27.07 -18.29 9.21
C LYS A 72 28.00 -19.32 9.86
N ALA A 73 27.80 -19.62 11.14
CA ALA A 73 28.55 -20.63 11.87
C ALA A 73 28.14 -22.07 11.51
N VAL A 74 26.93 -22.26 10.96
CA VAL A 74 26.37 -23.57 10.60
C VAL A 74 26.58 -23.87 9.10
N LEU A 75 26.98 -22.88 8.29
CA LEU A 75 27.26 -23.10 6.88
C LEU A 75 28.61 -23.81 6.72
N PRO A 76 28.66 -24.97 6.02
CA PRO A 76 29.89 -25.75 5.84
C PRO A 76 30.93 -25.02 4.98
N HIS A 77 30.53 -24.01 4.22
CA HIS A 77 31.39 -23.06 3.52
C HIS A 77 30.88 -21.69 3.94
N SER A 78 31.73 -20.86 4.53
CA SER A 78 31.46 -19.56 5.18
C SER A 78 30.76 -18.50 4.31
N GLU A 79 30.41 -18.83 3.08
CA GLU A 79 29.84 -17.96 2.07
C GLU A 79 28.60 -18.60 1.45
N LEU A 80 27.47 -17.89 1.55
CA LEU A 80 26.27 -18.22 0.80
C LEU A 80 26.56 -18.02 -0.68
N ARG A 81 26.77 -19.12 -1.42
CA ARG A 81 26.81 -19.06 -2.88
C ARG A 81 25.40 -18.75 -3.38
N PRO A 82 25.23 -17.76 -4.28
CA PRO A 82 23.94 -17.54 -4.90
C PRO A 82 23.51 -18.84 -5.57
N ILE A 83 22.30 -19.30 -5.25
CA ILE A 83 21.73 -20.45 -5.92
C ILE A 83 21.61 -20.05 -7.38
N LEU A 84 22.45 -20.63 -8.24
CA LEU A 84 22.27 -20.61 -9.69
C LEU A 84 21.02 -21.45 -9.99
N ARG A 85 19.85 -20.92 -9.64
CA ARG A 85 18.58 -21.45 -10.10
C ARG A 85 18.66 -21.29 -11.61
N ASN A 86 18.87 -22.38 -12.32
CA ASN A 86 18.42 -22.63 -13.70
C ASN A 86 19.04 -23.90 -14.31
N GLN A 87 20.09 -24.50 -13.75
CA GLN A 87 20.55 -25.79 -14.26
C GLN A 87 19.69 -26.93 -13.69
N GLY A 88 18.68 -27.34 -14.47
CA GLY A 88 17.91 -28.58 -14.24
C GLY A 88 16.69 -28.49 -13.32
N GLN A 89 16.32 -27.32 -12.79
CA GLN A 89 15.12 -27.17 -11.95
C GLN A 89 13.85 -26.71 -12.67
N THR A 90 13.96 -26.04 -13.82
CA THR A 90 12.83 -25.91 -14.73
C THR A 90 12.62 -27.27 -15.37
N ARG A 91 11.63 -28.03 -14.87
CA ARG A 91 10.90 -28.94 -15.77
C ARG A 91 10.50 -28.08 -16.96
N ASP A 92 10.79 -28.54 -18.17
CA ASP A 92 10.23 -27.96 -19.37
C ASP A 92 8.71 -28.05 -19.23
N LEU A 93 8.12 -27.01 -18.64
CA LEU A 93 6.70 -26.78 -18.65
C LEU A 93 6.40 -26.46 -20.10
N LYS A 94 6.27 -27.50 -20.94
CA LYS A 94 5.46 -27.38 -22.14
C LYS A 94 4.16 -26.77 -21.65
N ILE A 95 3.94 -25.53 -22.08
CA ILE A 95 2.79 -24.72 -21.72
C ILE A 95 1.59 -25.52 -22.20
N ASP A 96 0.95 -26.28 -21.31
CA ASP A 96 -0.34 -26.89 -21.60
C ASP A 96 -1.30 -25.72 -21.82
N ALA A 97 -1.62 -25.44 -23.08
CA ALA A 97 -2.49 -24.34 -23.49
C ALA A 97 -3.87 -24.38 -22.79
N THR A 98 -4.23 -25.54 -22.22
CA THR A 98 -5.46 -25.82 -21.47
C THR A 98 -5.35 -25.47 -19.99
N ASN A 99 -4.16 -25.52 -19.39
CA ASN A 99 -3.93 -25.19 -17.98
C ASN A 99 -2.98 -24.00 -17.89
N ARG A 100 -3.51 -22.82 -18.22
CA ARG A 100 -2.89 -21.57 -17.81
C ARG A 100 -2.71 -21.64 -16.29
N CYS A 101 -1.47 -21.73 -15.83
CA CYS A 101 -1.12 -21.38 -14.46
C CYS A 101 -1.93 -20.13 -14.11
N ARG A 102 -2.74 -20.18 -13.05
CA ARG A 102 -3.56 -19.04 -12.64
C ARG A 102 -2.64 -17.82 -12.69
N PRO A 103 -2.94 -16.81 -13.53
CA PRO A 103 -2.08 -15.67 -13.63
C PRO A 103 -1.94 -15.17 -12.20
N TYR A 104 -0.70 -14.98 -11.77
CA TYR A 104 -0.38 -14.07 -10.67
C TYR A 104 -1.36 -12.90 -10.76
N ILE A 105 -1.98 -12.51 -9.64
CA ILE A 105 -3.00 -11.45 -9.59
C ILE A 105 -2.35 -10.16 -10.09
N LEU A 106 -2.38 -9.97 -11.41
CA LEU A 106 -1.89 -8.82 -12.13
C LEU A 106 -3.05 -7.84 -12.15
N GLY A 107 -3.21 -7.15 -11.03
CA GLY A 107 -4.30 -6.22 -10.80
C GLY A 107 -5.17 -6.66 -9.64
N TYR A 108 -5.39 -5.74 -8.72
CA TYR A 108 -6.53 -5.78 -7.81
C TYR A 108 -7.76 -6.04 -8.68
N THR A 109 -8.41 -7.18 -8.52
CA THR A 109 -9.74 -7.39 -9.14
C THR A 109 -10.62 -6.20 -8.76
N ASP A 110 -11.43 -5.69 -9.69
CA ASP A 110 -12.27 -4.47 -9.53
C ASP A 110 -13.31 -4.53 -8.38
N HIS A 111 -13.23 -5.53 -7.50
CA HIS A 111 -13.99 -5.59 -6.27
C HIS A 111 -13.52 -4.47 -5.33
N HIS A 112 -14.23 -3.34 -5.37
CA HIS A 112 -14.07 -2.28 -4.39
C HIS A 112 -14.29 -2.84 -2.98
N ILE A 113 -13.41 -2.45 -2.05
CA ILE A 113 -13.44 -2.90 -0.65
C ILE A 113 -14.83 -2.62 -0.07
N SER A 114 -15.53 -3.69 0.29
CA SER A 114 -16.91 -3.63 0.76
C SER A 114 -17.16 -4.63 1.89
N PRO A 115 -18.29 -4.54 2.61
CA PRO A 115 -18.65 -5.55 3.60
C PRO A 115 -18.82 -6.97 3.02
N GLU A 116 -19.16 -7.06 1.73
CA GLU A 116 -19.35 -8.33 1.00
C GLU A 116 -18.00 -8.93 0.59
N PHE A 117 -17.04 -8.06 0.23
CA PHE A 117 -15.68 -8.42 -0.16
C PHE A 117 -14.66 -7.73 0.77
N PRO A 118 -14.54 -8.16 2.04
CA PRO A 118 -13.62 -7.56 3.00
C PRO A 118 -12.16 -7.90 2.65
N PRO A 119 -11.21 -7.02 2.98
CA PRO A 119 -9.80 -7.25 2.70
C PRO A 119 -9.25 -8.44 3.49
N ILE A 120 -8.28 -9.11 2.88
CA ILE A 120 -7.58 -10.26 3.48
C ILE A 120 -6.49 -9.82 4.47
N ALA A 121 -6.03 -10.76 5.29
CA ALA A 121 -4.87 -10.55 6.14
C ALA A 121 -3.65 -10.17 5.28
N GLY A 122 -2.92 -9.13 5.72
CA GLY A 122 -1.85 -8.51 4.94
C GLY A 122 -2.27 -7.22 4.22
N TYR A 123 -3.56 -6.86 4.22
CA TYR A 123 -3.99 -5.53 3.81
C TYR A 123 -3.41 -4.45 4.73
N THR A 124 -2.71 -3.48 4.13
CA THR A 124 -1.99 -2.40 4.84
C THR A 124 -2.74 -1.07 4.85
N GLY A 125 -3.88 -0.98 4.16
CA GLY A 125 -4.70 0.22 4.13
C GLY A 125 -5.54 0.41 5.40
N HIS A 126 -6.12 1.60 5.57
CA HIS A 126 -7.01 1.90 6.67
C HIS A 126 -8.42 1.35 6.42
N ILE A 127 -9.04 0.74 7.44
CA ILE A 127 -10.44 0.34 7.44
C ILE A 127 -11.17 1.21 8.49
N PRO A 128 -12.05 2.12 8.06
CA PRO A 128 -12.80 2.94 9.01
C PRO A 128 -13.66 2.07 9.93
N LYS A 129 -13.87 2.54 11.17
CA LYS A 129 -14.65 1.86 12.22
C LYS A 129 -14.12 0.48 12.65
N LEU A 130 -12.97 0.03 12.15
CA LEU A 130 -12.26 -1.12 12.67
C LEU A 130 -11.54 -0.73 13.96
N LYS A 131 -11.97 -1.29 15.09
CA LYS A 131 -11.28 -1.08 16.37
C LYS A 131 -10.13 -2.07 16.53
N VAL A 132 -9.04 -1.61 17.12
CA VAL A 132 -7.88 -2.45 17.47
C VAL A 132 -8.30 -3.59 18.40
N THR A 133 -9.24 -3.32 19.30
CA THR A 133 -9.84 -4.31 20.22
C THR A 133 -10.53 -5.46 19.48
N ASP A 134 -11.25 -5.14 18.40
CA ASP A 134 -12.02 -6.09 17.62
C ASP A 134 -11.13 -6.97 16.73
N ALA A 135 -9.96 -6.44 16.34
CA ALA A 135 -8.91 -7.19 15.64
C ALA A 135 -8.07 -8.05 16.60
N SER A 136 -7.94 -7.66 17.88
CA SER A 136 -7.14 -8.38 18.89
C SER A 136 -7.87 -9.53 19.59
N LEU A 137 -9.20 -9.60 19.52
CA LEU A 137 -10.02 -10.63 20.16
C LEU A 137 -10.05 -11.95 19.36
N SER A 138 -8.92 -12.64 19.14
CA SER A 138 -8.85 -13.96 18.45
C SER A 138 -9.65 -14.11 17.15
N GLN A 139 -10.08 -13.01 16.52
CA GLN A 139 -10.87 -13.00 15.30
C GLN A 139 -9.92 -12.97 14.10
N ARG A 140 -10.31 -13.62 13.00
CA ARG A 140 -9.55 -13.49 11.74
C ARG A 140 -9.74 -12.07 11.20
N TYR A 141 -8.69 -11.49 10.63
CA TYR A 141 -8.68 -10.10 10.12
C TYR A 141 -9.87 -9.76 9.23
N HIS A 142 -10.22 -10.63 8.28
CA HIS A 142 -11.34 -10.41 7.35
C HIS A 142 -12.70 -10.28 8.06
N THR A 143 -12.89 -10.93 9.22
CA THR A 143 -14.15 -10.85 9.98
C THR A 143 -14.27 -9.50 10.68
N ALA A 144 -13.17 -9.03 11.26
CA ALA A 144 -13.10 -7.73 11.91
C ALA A 144 -13.28 -6.60 10.86
N ALA A 145 -12.59 -6.71 9.73
CA ALA A 145 -12.72 -5.82 8.58
C ALA A 145 -14.16 -5.73 8.07
N LYS A 146 -14.83 -6.88 7.89
CA LYS A 146 -16.25 -6.95 7.49
C LYS A 146 -17.14 -6.18 8.45
N LYS A 147 -16.98 -6.39 9.77
CA LYS A 147 -17.75 -5.67 10.81
C LYS A 147 -17.57 -4.15 10.71
N GLY A 148 -16.32 -3.68 10.61
CA GLY A 148 -16.04 -2.24 10.47
C GLY A 148 -16.71 -1.64 9.23
N LEU A 149 -16.62 -2.34 8.09
CA LEU A 149 -17.26 -1.90 6.85
C LEU A 149 -18.79 -1.93 6.93
N THR A 150 -19.40 -2.90 7.62
CA THR A 150 -20.86 -2.92 7.82
C THR A 150 -21.35 -1.71 8.63
N LEU A 151 -20.62 -1.34 9.68
CA LEU A 151 -20.96 -0.16 10.50
C LEU A 151 -20.84 1.13 9.69
N LEU A 152 -19.80 1.24 8.87
CA LEU A 152 -19.64 2.38 7.96
C LEU A 152 -20.78 2.45 6.94
N LYS A 153 -21.24 1.31 6.40
CA LYS A 153 -22.38 1.28 5.47
C LYS A 153 -23.65 1.80 6.14
N GLN A 154 -23.96 1.31 7.33
CA GLN A 154 -25.13 1.73 8.12
C GLN A 154 -25.09 3.23 8.47
N GLU A 155 -23.94 3.74 8.91
CA GLU A 155 -23.77 5.17 9.21
C GLU A 155 -24.06 6.02 7.97
N ARG A 156 -23.51 5.65 6.81
CA ARG A 156 -23.75 6.37 5.55
C ARG A 156 -25.21 6.29 5.11
N GLU A 157 -25.91 5.19 5.35
CA GLU A 157 -27.35 5.04 5.09
C GLU A 157 -28.15 5.98 6.00
N SER A 158 -27.86 5.98 7.30
CA SER A 158 -28.55 6.83 8.28
C SER A 158 -28.40 8.33 7.99
N LEU A 159 -27.23 8.75 7.50
CA LEU A 159 -26.98 10.14 7.09
C LEU A 159 -27.80 10.52 5.85
N ARG A 160 -27.90 9.61 4.86
CA ARG A 160 -28.74 9.85 3.68
C ARG A 160 -30.21 9.97 4.05
N ASP A 161 -30.69 9.14 4.97
CA ASP A 161 -32.07 9.19 5.46
C ASP A 161 -32.35 10.46 6.28
N TYR A 162 -31.36 10.96 7.01
CA TYR A 162 -31.47 12.24 7.71
C TYR A 162 -31.55 13.41 6.72
N ASP A 163 -30.66 13.44 5.73
CA ASP A 163 -30.61 14.50 4.72
C ASP A 163 -31.89 14.52 3.87
N SER A 164 -32.43 13.36 3.50
CA SER A 164 -33.70 13.26 2.77
C SER A 164 -34.87 13.82 3.60
N LYS A 165 -34.99 13.45 4.88
CA LYS A 165 -36.00 14.00 5.80
C LYS A 165 -35.83 15.50 6.01
N ARG A 166 -34.59 15.99 6.09
CA ARG A 166 -34.30 17.42 6.21
C ARG A 166 -34.76 18.20 4.97
N LEU A 167 -34.50 17.67 3.78
CA LEU A 167 -34.93 18.27 2.51
C LEU A 167 -36.46 18.30 2.40
N GLU A 168 -37.14 17.20 2.71
CA GLU A 168 -38.61 17.12 2.72
C GLU A 168 -39.22 18.14 3.69
N ASN A 169 -38.67 18.27 4.89
CA ASN A 169 -39.12 19.26 5.87
C ASN A 169 -38.90 20.71 5.37
N ALA A 170 -37.75 21.00 4.76
CA ALA A 170 -37.46 22.32 4.19
C ALA A 170 -38.42 22.68 3.04
N LEU A 171 -38.69 21.74 2.14
CA LEU A 171 -39.65 21.92 1.04
C LEU A 171 -41.09 22.09 1.56
N SER A 172 -41.47 21.38 2.63
CA SER A 172 -42.75 21.55 3.30
C SER A 172 -42.92 22.95 3.90
N THR A 173 -41.90 23.48 4.58
CA THR A 173 -41.96 24.83 5.18
C THR A 173 -42.13 25.95 4.14
N HIS A 174 -41.49 25.83 2.97
CA HIS A 174 -41.63 26.79 1.88
C HIS A 174 -43.03 26.79 1.21
N ARG A 175 -43.78 25.68 1.30
CA ARG A 175 -45.16 25.60 0.81
C ARG A 175 -46.17 26.28 1.75
N LEU A 176 -45.81 26.55 3.00
CA LEU A 176 -46.71 27.07 4.04
C LEU A 176 -46.55 28.58 4.30
N THR A 177 -45.60 29.26 3.65
CA THR A 177 -45.48 30.73 3.74
C THR A 177 -46.37 31.39 2.69
N PRO A 178 -47.58 31.89 3.02
CA PRO A 178 -48.34 32.69 2.08
C PRO A 178 -47.53 33.96 1.80
N VAL A 179 -47.24 34.21 0.51
CA VAL A 179 -46.72 35.49 0.06
C VAL A 179 -47.81 36.52 0.37
N LYS A 180 -47.61 37.33 1.42
CA LYS A 180 -48.42 38.53 1.64
C LYS A 180 -48.15 39.46 0.46
N ALA A 181 -49.03 39.42 -0.53
CA ALA A 181 -49.09 40.43 -1.58
C ALA A 181 -49.38 41.78 -0.92
N ALA A 182 -48.46 42.73 -1.09
CA ALA A 182 -48.62 44.13 -0.72
C ALA A 182 -49.41 44.88 -1.80
#